data_AF-A0A969KIK0-F1
#
_entry.id   AF-A0A969KIK0-F1
#
_cell.length_a   1.000
_cell.length_b   1.000
_cell.length_c   1.000
_cell.angle_alpha   90.00
_cell.angle_beta   90.00
_cell.angle_gamma   90.00
#
_symmetry.space_group_name_H-M   'P 1'
#
loop_
_entity.id
_entity.type
_entity.pdbx_description
1 polymer ?
#
loop_
_entity_poly.entity_id
_entity_poly.type
_entity_poly.pdbx_seq_one_letter_code
_entity_poly.pdbx_strand_id
1 'polypeptide(L)'
;MKQKEKAEKLVVFLDELPWLFTHRSGFLKGFSFFWNSWAAWQNIAVVLCGSATSWIIKKVINDKGGLHNRVTTYLNLKPFTLSETEAFLQSKNANFTRYQIIQFYMTFGGIPLYLEKIDIYKKCNSKHQ
;
A
#
# COMPACT_ATOMS: atom_id res chain seq x y z
N MET A 1 8.34 31.77 -29.65
CA MET A 1 8.55 30.34 -29.35
C MET A 1 7.52 29.93 -28.30
N LYS A 2 6.57 29.05 -28.62
CA LYS A 2 5.51 28.63 -27.67
C LYS A 2 6.16 27.88 -26.51
N GLN A 3 6.00 28.39 -25.28
CA GLN A 3 6.37 27.65 -24.07
C GLN A 3 5.53 26.38 -24.03
N LYS A 4 6.16 25.21 -24.08
CA LYS A 4 5.50 23.92 -23.83
C LYS A 4 5.00 23.95 -22.39
N GLU A 5 3.68 23.93 -22.18
CA GLU A 5 3.10 23.71 -20.87
C GLU A 5 3.78 22.48 -20.23
N LYS A 6 4.25 22.63 -18.99
CA LYS A 6 4.81 21.52 -18.22
C LYS A 6 3.71 20.48 -18.11
N ALA A 7 3.86 19.36 -18.81
CA ALA A 7 2.94 18.24 -18.72
C ALA A 7 2.79 17.83 -17.24
N GLU A 8 1.57 17.94 -16.73
CA GLU A 8 1.24 17.54 -15.37
C GLU A 8 1.66 16.08 -15.13
N LYS A 9 2.11 15.79 -13.91
CA LYS A 9 2.56 14.45 -13.56
C LYS A 9 1.33 13.53 -13.47
N LEU A 10 1.21 12.60 -14.40
CA LEU A 10 0.14 11.61 -14.37
C LEU A 10 0.52 10.48 -13.40
N VAL A 11 -0.35 10.17 -12.44
CA VAL A 11 -0.16 9.05 -11.52
C VAL A 11 -1.23 7.99 -11.81
N VAL A 12 -0.79 6.78 -12.15
CA VAL A 12 -1.66 5.65 -12.45
C VAL A 12 -1.54 4.62 -11.33
N PHE A 13 -2.64 4.34 -10.64
CA PHE A 13 -2.72 3.31 -9.60
C PHE A 13 -3.40 2.06 -10.18
N LEU A 14 -2.72 0.93 -10.08
CA LEU A 14 -3.26 -0.37 -10.47
C LEU A 14 -3.33 -1.25 -9.22
N ASP A 15 -4.55 -1.35 -8.69
CA ASP A 15 -4.83 -2.19 -7.53
C ASP A 15 -5.05 -3.64 -7.90
N GLU A 16 -4.56 -4.52 -7.05
CA GLU A 16 -4.66 -5.96 -7.15
C GLU A 16 -4.27 -6.55 -8.52
N LEU A 17 -3.13 -6.08 -9.04
CA LEU A 17 -2.54 -6.54 -10.29
C LEU A 17 -2.41 -8.06 -10.47
N PRO A 18 -2.15 -8.87 -9.44
CA PRO A 18 -2.09 -10.33 -9.60
C PRO A 18 -3.36 -10.92 -10.26
N TRP A 19 -4.55 -10.33 -10.08
CA TRP A 19 -5.78 -10.80 -10.74
C TRP A 19 -5.79 -10.58 -12.24
N LEU A 20 -5.25 -9.45 -12.70
CA LEU A 20 -5.18 -9.12 -14.13
C LEU A 20 -4.19 -10.04 -14.88
N PHE A 21 -3.37 -10.77 -14.15
CA PHE A 21 -2.36 -11.65 -14.69
C PHE A 21 -2.73 -13.12 -14.56
N THR A 22 -3.46 -13.61 -15.55
CA THR A 22 -3.54 -15.04 -15.83
C THR A 22 -2.39 -15.47 -16.75
N HIS A 23 -1.96 -16.74 -16.68
CA HIS A 23 -0.84 -17.29 -17.47
C HIS A 23 -0.97 -17.09 -19.00
N ARG A 24 -2.17 -16.81 -19.51
CA ARG A 24 -2.45 -16.55 -20.93
C ARG A 24 -2.86 -15.11 -21.26
N SER A 25 -2.87 -14.20 -20.28
CA SER A 25 -3.33 -12.81 -20.47
C SER A 25 -2.44 -11.97 -21.39
N GLY A 26 -1.16 -12.31 -21.53
CA GLY A 26 -0.19 -11.49 -22.29
C GLY A 26 0.11 -10.12 -21.67
N PHE A 27 -0.46 -9.82 -20.49
CA PHE A 27 -0.41 -8.49 -19.89
C PHE A 27 1.03 -8.01 -19.64
N LEU A 28 1.93 -8.85 -19.12
CA LEU A 28 3.36 -8.47 -18.95
C LEU A 28 3.99 -7.96 -20.22
N LYS A 29 3.73 -8.64 -21.35
CA LYS A 29 4.33 -8.29 -22.62
C LYS A 29 3.77 -6.95 -23.10
N GLY A 30 2.45 -6.77 -23.00
CA GLY A 30 1.79 -5.49 -23.33
C GLY A 30 2.25 -4.34 -22.43
N PHE A 31 2.33 -4.57 -21.12
CA PHE A 31 2.77 -3.59 -20.14
C PHE A 31 4.25 -3.23 -20.32
N SER A 32 5.10 -4.22 -20.60
CA SER A 32 6.51 -4.02 -20.92
C SER A 32 6.69 -3.22 -22.22
N PHE A 33 5.89 -3.51 -23.25
CA PHE A 33 5.89 -2.75 -24.49
C PHE A 33 5.41 -1.30 -24.28
N PHE A 34 4.32 -1.11 -23.55
CA PHE A 34 3.82 0.21 -23.15
C PHE A 34 4.87 1.02 -22.39
N TRP A 35 5.54 0.39 -21.42
CA TRP A 35 6.56 1.04 -20.61
C TRP A 35 7.75 1.49 -21.46
N ASN A 36 8.28 0.59 -22.29
CA ASN A 36 9.47 0.88 -23.10
C ASN A 36 9.19 1.81 -24.29
N SER A 37 7.97 1.78 -24.86
CA SER A 37 7.65 2.57 -26.06
C SER A 37 7.20 3.99 -25.74
N TRP A 38 6.48 4.18 -24.63
CA TRP A 38 5.84 5.46 -24.32
C TRP A 38 6.11 5.92 -22.90
N ALA A 39 5.77 5.13 -21.88
CA ALA A 39 5.74 5.61 -20.50
C ALA A 39 7.12 6.07 -19.98
N ALA A 40 8.21 5.43 -20.43
CA ALA A 40 9.57 5.82 -20.06
C ALA A 40 9.97 7.25 -20.47
N TRP A 41 9.29 7.84 -21.47
CA TRP A 41 9.57 9.18 -21.97
C TRP A 41 8.57 10.24 -21.49
N GLN A 42 7.58 9.84 -20.70
CA GLN A 42 6.52 10.72 -20.20
C GLN A 42 6.71 11.00 -18.70
N ASN A 43 6.09 12.08 -18.23
CA ASN A 43 6.06 12.42 -16.80
C ASN A 43 4.98 11.59 -16.06
N ILE A 44 5.17 10.27 -16.02
CA ILE A 44 4.18 9.33 -15.46
C ILE A 44 4.78 8.55 -14.29
N ALA A 45 4.00 8.40 -13.22
CA ALA A 45 4.29 7.47 -12.14
C ALA A 45 3.23 6.37 -12.13
N VAL A 46 3.66 5.11 -12.18
CA VAL A 46 2.74 3.97 -12.07
C VAL A 46 3.01 3.26 -10.75
N VAL A 47 1.95 3.12 -9.95
CA VAL A 47 1.97 2.41 -8.67
C VAL A 47 1.21 1.11 -8.85
N LEU A 48 1.90 0.01 -8.56
CA LEU A 48 1.37 -1.34 -8.64
C LEU A 48 1.19 -1.86 -7.21
N CYS A 49 -0.01 -2.31 -6.86
CA CYS A 49 -0.23 -3.02 -5.60
C CYS A 49 -0.87 -4.39 -5.82
N GLY A 50 -0.77 -5.24 -4.81
CA GLY A 50 -1.37 -6.56 -4.81
C GLY A 50 -1.04 -7.35 -3.56
N SER A 51 -1.99 -8.18 -3.11
CA SER A 51 -1.81 -9.08 -1.98
C SER A 51 -0.72 -10.14 -2.20
N ALA A 52 -0.49 -10.54 -3.46
CA ALA A 52 0.50 -11.54 -3.83
C ALA A 52 1.89 -10.92 -4.06
N THR A 53 2.51 -10.42 -2.99
CA THR A 53 3.81 -9.74 -3.01
C THR A 53 4.92 -10.58 -3.67
N SER A 54 4.99 -11.88 -3.36
CA SER A 54 5.96 -12.81 -3.96
C SER A 54 5.79 -12.95 -5.47
N TRP A 55 4.56 -12.82 -5.96
CA TRP A 55 4.27 -12.86 -7.39
C TRP A 55 4.73 -11.56 -8.07
N ILE A 56 4.49 -10.39 -7.46
CA ILE A 56 4.99 -9.10 -7.95
C ILE A 56 6.51 -9.11 -8.02
N ILE A 57 7.18 -9.59 -6.95
CA ILE A 57 8.63 -9.71 -6.91
C ILE A 57 9.14 -10.63 -8.03
N LYS A 58 8.53 -11.82 -8.19
CA LYS A 58 8.99 -12.81 -9.17
C LYS A 58 8.74 -12.39 -10.63
N LYS A 59 7.62 -11.72 -10.92
CA LYS A 59 7.15 -11.45 -12.29
C LYS A 59 7.38 -10.03 -12.76
N VAL A 60 7.52 -9.06 -11.86
CA VAL A 60 7.73 -7.64 -12.20
C VAL A 60 9.15 -7.21 -11.85
N ILE A 61 9.63 -7.55 -10.65
CA ILE A 61 10.96 -7.11 -10.17
C ILE A 61 12.08 -8.00 -10.75
N ASN A 62 11.91 -9.32 -10.69
CA ASN A 62 12.89 -10.29 -11.19
C ASN A 62 12.60 -10.71 -12.64
N ASP A 63 11.85 -9.90 -13.39
CA ASP A 63 11.65 -10.13 -14.81
C ASP A 63 13.01 -10.02 -15.52
N LYS A 64 13.46 -11.09 -16.18
CA LYS A 64 14.68 -11.08 -16.99
C LYS A 64 14.46 -10.46 -18.39
N GLY A 65 13.27 -9.92 -18.63
CA GLY A 65 12.83 -9.33 -19.89
C GLY A 65 12.84 -7.80 -19.87
N GLY A 66 11.86 -7.19 -20.55
CA GLY A 66 11.86 -5.74 -20.84
C GLY A 66 11.52 -4.82 -19.65
N LEU A 67 11.08 -5.35 -18.51
CA LEU A 67 10.83 -4.56 -17.30
C LEU A 67 11.98 -4.62 -16.29
N HIS A 68 13.04 -5.37 -16.61
CA HIS A 68 14.22 -5.48 -15.78
C HIS A 68 14.80 -4.09 -15.48
N ASN A 69 15.03 -3.81 -14.20
CA ASN A 69 15.59 -2.54 -13.72
C ASN A 69 14.74 -1.28 -14.01
N ARG A 70 13.45 -1.43 -14.35
CA ARG A 70 12.50 -0.31 -14.50
C ARG A 70 11.75 0.03 -13.21
N VAL A 71 11.78 -0.87 -12.23
CA VAL A 71 11.17 -0.66 -10.92
C VAL A 71 12.07 0.26 -10.09
N THR A 72 11.57 1.46 -9.77
CA THR A 72 12.33 2.48 -9.02
C THR A 72 12.26 2.27 -7.51
N THR A 73 11.11 1.86 -6.99
CA THR A 73 10.89 1.73 -5.55
C THR A 73 9.95 0.58 -5.26
N TYR A 74 10.25 -0.14 -4.19
CA TYR A 74 9.42 -1.20 -3.66
C TYR A 74 9.03 -0.84 -2.23
N LEU A 75 7.72 -0.78 -1.96
CA LEU A 75 7.18 -0.49 -0.63
C LEU A 75 6.57 -1.77 -0.06
N ASN A 76 7.22 -2.34 0.97
CA ASN A 76 6.69 -3.47 1.70
C ASN A 76 5.92 -2.99 2.94
N LEU A 77 4.59 -2.99 2.88
CA LEU A 77 3.75 -2.66 4.01
C LEU A 77 3.80 -3.81 5.03
N LYS A 78 4.43 -3.54 6.18
CA LYS A 78 4.46 -4.45 7.31
C LYS A 78 3.33 -4.10 8.29
N PRO A 79 2.90 -5.05 9.13
CA PRO A 79 2.10 -4.73 10.29
C PRO A 79 2.79 -3.65 11.13
N PHE A 80 1.99 -2.83 11.81
CA PHE A 80 2.48 -1.82 12.73
C PHE A 80 3.36 -2.42 13.82
N THR A 81 4.34 -1.67 14.26
CA THR A 81 5.09 -1.91 15.49
C THR A 81 4.22 -1.58 16.70
N LEU A 82 4.67 -1.95 17.90
CA LEU A 82 3.98 -1.59 19.15
C LEU A 82 3.84 -0.06 19.30
N SER A 83 4.88 0.69 18.91
CA SER A 83 4.88 2.16 18.96
C SER A 83 3.87 2.75 17.96
N GLU A 84 3.84 2.23 16.72
CA GLU A 84 2.86 2.65 15.72
C GLU A 84 1.43 2.24 16.11
N THR A 85 1.26 1.12 16.81
CA THR A 85 -0.03 0.68 17.35
C THR A 85 -0.51 1.62 18.45
N GLU A 86 0.37 2.05 19.37
CA GLU A 86 0.07 3.07 20.38
C GLU A 86 -0.34 4.39 19.69
N ALA A 87 0.43 4.86 18.71
CA ALA A 87 0.12 6.07 17.95
C ALA A 87 -1.21 5.96 17.18
N PHE A 88 -1.50 4.80 16.58
CA PHE A 88 -2.75 4.54 15.88
C PHE A 88 -3.95 4.59 16.84
N LEU A 89 -3.87 3.93 17.99
CA LEU A 89 -4.95 3.93 18.99
C LEU A 89 -5.16 5.32 19.62
N GLN A 90 -4.08 6.07 19.85
CA GLN A 90 -4.16 7.46 20.30
C GLN A 90 -4.85 8.35 19.27
N SER A 91 -4.56 8.18 17.97
CA SER A 91 -5.22 8.95 16.90
C SER A 91 -6.72 8.68 16.80
N LYS A 92 -7.19 7.51 17.27
CA LYS A 92 -8.62 7.19 17.39
C LYS A 92 -9.29 7.79 18.64
N ASN A 93 -8.60 8.62 19.43
CA ASN A 93 -9.06 9.11 20.75
C ASN A 93 -9.36 7.98 21.75
N ALA A 94 -8.65 6.86 21.64
CA ALA A 94 -8.78 5.78 22.60
C ALA A 94 -7.86 6.02 23.81
N ASN A 95 -8.43 6.31 24.97
CA ASN A 95 -7.67 6.43 26.21
C ASN A 95 -7.37 5.04 26.80
N PHE A 96 -6.53 4.27 26.11
CA PHE A 96 -6.01 3.00 26.61
C PHE A 96 -4.72 3.20 27.40
N THR A 97 -4.59 2.45 28.49
CA THR A 97 -3.31 2.35 29.21
C THR A 97 -2.30 1.56 28.37
N ARG A 98 -1.00 1.81 28.56
CA ARG A 98 0.06 1.05 27.87
C ARG A 98 -0.05 -0.47 28.08
N TYR A 99 -0.52 -0.89 29.26
CA TYR A 99 -0.78 -2.30 29.53
C TYR A 99 -1.85 -2.88 28.59
N GLN A 100 -2.97 -2.18 28.39
CA GLN A 100 -4.02 -2.57 27.45
C GLN A 100 -3.53 -2.56 25.99
N ILE A 101 -2.72 -1.57 25.61
CA ILE A 101 -2.13 -1.49 24.27
C ILE A 101 -1.23 -2.70 24.00
N ILE A 102 -0.40 -3.08 24.96
CA ILE A 102 0.42 -4.29 24.88
C ILE A 102 -0.47 -5.53 24.74
N GLN A 103 -1.56 -5.64 25.51
CA GLN A 103 -2.52 -6.75 25.38
C GLN A 103 -3.14 -6.81 23.98
N PHE A 104 -3.61 -5.68 23.45
CA PHE A 104 -4.15 -5.63 22.09
C PHE A 104 -3.11 -6.03 21.04
N TYR A 105 -1.88 -5.56 21.18
CA TYR A 105 -0.80 -5.92 20.28
C TYR A 105 -0.45 -7.42 20.37
N MET A 106 -0.49 -8.03 21.56
CA MET A 106 -0.30 -9.47 21.72
C MET A 106 -1.45 -10.30 21.15
N THR A 107 -2.69 -9.80 21.19
CA THR A 107 -3.87 -10.52 20.68
C THR A 107 -4.06 -10.38 19.17
N PHE A 108 -3.94 -9.16 18.65
CA PHE A 108 -4.27 -8.84 17.25
C PHE A 108 -3.03 -8.61 16.38
N GLY A 109 -1.84 -8.55 16.99
CA GLY A 109 -0.63 -8.07 16.34
C GLY A 109 -0.71 -6.58 16.02
N GLY A 110 0.08 -6.16 15.04
CA GLY A 110 0.07 -4.80 14.49
C GLY A 110 -0.81 -4.65 13.25
N ILE A 111 -1.81 -5.51 13.04
CA ILE A 111 -2.62 -5.46 11.82
C ILE A 111 -3.64 -4.32 11.93
N PRO A 112 -3.57 -3.27 11.09
CA PRO A 112 -4.40 -2.08 11.24
C PRO A 112 -5.90 -2.39 11.18
N LEU A 113 -6.30 -3.31 10.31
CA LEU A 113 -7.70 -3.75 10.14
C LEU A 113 -8.33 -4.27 11.44
N TYR A 114 -7.55 -4.97 12.28
CA TYR A 114 -8.06 -5.50 13.55
C TYR A 114 -8.07 -4.43 14.63
N LEU A 115 -7.03 -3.61 14.68
CA LEU A 115 -6.96 -2.46 15.59
C LEU A 115 -8.08 -1.45 15.33
N GLU A 116 -8.53 -1.34 14.07
CA GLU A 116 -9.65 -0.49 13.70
C GLU A 116 -10.98 -0.96 14.33
N LYS A 117 -11.17 -2.27 14.48
CA LYS A 117 -12.40 -2.86 15.03
C LYS A 117 -12.47 -2.84 16.56
N ILE A 118 -11.46 -2.29 17.24
CA ILE A 118 -11.48 -2.14 18.70
C ILE A 118 -12.49 -1.04 19.06
N ASP A 119 -13.60 -1.47 19.65
CA ASP A 119 -14.62 -0.55 20.15
C ASP A 119 -14.09 0.27 21.32
N ILE A 120 -14.00 1.58 21.10
CA ILE A 120 -13.70 2.54 22.15
C ILE A 120 -15.00 2.78 22.89
N TYR A 121 -15.27 1.96 23.91
CA TYR A 121 -16.43 2.20 24.77
C TYR A 121 -16.20 3.53 25.50
N LYS A 122 -16.79 4.62 24.97
CA LYS A 122 -16.86 5.88 25.69
C LYS A 122 -17.66 5.62 26.95
N LYS A 123 -17.00 5.66 28.11
CA LYS A 123 -17.67 5.69 29.40
C LYS A 123 -18.68 6.84 29.34
N CYS A 124 -19.97 6.53 29.28
CA CYS A 124 -21.01 7.54 29.42
C CYS A 124 -20.74 8.27 30.73
N ASN A 125 -20.63 9.59 30.67
CA ASN A 125 -20.65 10.42 31.86
C ASN A 125 -21.99 10.17 32.56
N SER A 126 -21.98 9.28 33.55
CA SER A 126 -22.96 9.30 34.63
C SER A 126 -22.78 10.63 35.34
N LYS A 127 -23.50 11.65 34.87
CA LYS A 127 -23.88 12.75 35.74
C LYS A 127 -25.11 12.29 36.49
N HIS A 128 -24.89 11.87 37.73
CA HIS A 128 -25.89 12.07 38.77
C HIS A 128 -26.27 13.55 38.78
N GLN A 129 -27.47 13.86 38.29
CA GLN A 129 -28.43 14.77 38.92
C GLN A 129 -29.76 14.72 38.18
#